data_AF-A0A920NDX2-F1
#
_entry.id   AF-A0A920NDX2-F1
#
_cell.length_a   1.000
_cell.length_b   1.000
_cell.length_c   1.000
_cell.angle_alpha   90.00
_cell.angle_beta   90.00
_cell.angle_gamma   90.00
#
_symmetry.space_group_name_H-M   'P 1'
#
loop_
_entity.id
_entity.type
_entity.pdbx_description
1 polymer ?
#
loop_
_entity_poly.entity_id
_entity_poly.type
_entity_poly.pdbx_seq_one_letter_code
_entity_poly.pdbx_strand_id
1 'polypeptide(L)' 'MKETNVRKAANHLWKLWKDHETIESLPEPLKPISRDEGYAIQACLEERLEEPIFGWKIAATSNAGQSHIGVSGPMAGDF' A
#
# COMPACT_ATOMS: atom_id res chain seq x y z
N MET A 1 1.97 -0.83 13.77
CA MET A 1 1.98 0.64 13.54
C MET A 1 0.80 1.28 14.28
N LYS A 2 0.92 2.51 14.82
CA LYS A 2 -0.21 3.21 15.45
C LYS A 2 -1.25 3.61 14.40
N GLU A 3 -2.54 3.56 14.72
CA GLU A 3 -3.63 3.94 13.78
C GLU A 3 -3.45 5.35 13.20
N THR A 4 -3.03 6.32 14.03
CA THR A 4 -2.71 7.68 13.57
C THR A 4 -1.60 7.70 12.52
N ASN A 5 -0.60 6.82 12.62
CA ASN A 5 0.48 6.73 11.64
C ASN A 5 0.02 6.04 10.36
N VAL A 6 -0.85 5.02 10.46
CA VAL A 6 -1.48 4.39 9.29
C VAL A 6 -2.22 5.42 8.45
N ARG A 7 -3.08 6.24 9.09
CA ARG A 7 -3.83 7.30 8.40
C ARG A 7 -2.93 8.40 7.84
N LYS A 8 -1.84 8.75 8.54
CA LYS A 8 -0.84 9.70 8.04
C LYS A 8 -0.07 9.16 6.83
N ALA A 9 0.31 7.88 6.84
CA ALA A 9 0.97 7.24 5.71
C ALA A 9 0.06 7.23 4.48
N ALA A 10 -1.21 6.84 4.64
CA ALA A 10 -2.20 6.88 3.56
C ALA A 10 -2.39 8.30 3.00
N ASN A 11 -2.51 9.31 3.87
CA ASN A 11 -2.57 10.72 3.44
C ASN A 11 -1.33 11.15 2.65
N HIS A 12 -0.16 10.72 3.08
CA HIS A 12 1.10 11.08 2.43
C HIS A 12 1.20 10.45 1.03
N LEU A 13 0.88 9.16 0.91
CA LEU A 13 0.83 8.46 -0.38
C LEU A 13 -0.21 9.07 -1.31
N TRP A 14 -1.40 9.40 -0.80
CA TRP A 14 -2.45 10.05 -1.58
C TRP A 14 -1.99 11.40 -2.14
N LYS A 15 -1.34 12.23 -1.31
CA LYS A 15 -0.81 13.52 -1.75
C LYS A 15 0.24 13.35 -2.85
N LEU A 16 1.21 12.45 -2.65
CA LEU A 16 2.25 12.16 -3.65
C LEU A 16 1.63 11.71 -4.98
N TRP A 17 0.59 10.86 -4.92
CA TRP A 17 -0.13 10.43 -6.10
C TRP A 17 -0.83 11.58 -6.83
N LYS A 18 -1.52 12.48 -6.10
CA LYS A 18 -2.19 13.67 -6.66
C LYS A 18 -1.21 14.70 -7.23
N ASP A 19 -0.06 14.85 -6.60
CA ASP A 19 0.96 15.84 -6.98
C ASP A 19 1.94 15.26 -8.03
N HIS A 20 1.78 14.00 -8.44
CA HIS A 20 2.68 13.28 -9.35
C HIS A 20 4.14 13.24 -8.87
N GLU A 21 4.33 13.15 -7.56
CA GLU A 21 5.64 13.10 -6.92
C GLU A 21 6.04 11.67 -6.54
N THR A 22 7.34 11.40 -6.55
CA THR A 22 7.92 10.11 -6.17
C THR A 22 8.85 10.26 -4.97
N ILE A 23 8.84 9.28 -4.08
CA ILE A 23 9.77 9.16 -2.96
C ILE A 23 10.44 7.79 -2.97
N GLU A 24 11.65 7.70 -2.43
CA GLU A 24 12.38 6.44 -2.30
C GLU A 24 11.73 5.51 -1.26
N SER A 25 11.28 6.08 -0.14
CA SER A 25 10.59 5.33 0.90
C SER A 25 9.78 6.25 1.81
N LEU A 26 8.71 5.72 2.40
CA LEU A 26 7.97 6.43 3.44
C LEU A 26 8.91 6.74 4.63
N PRO A 27 8.87 7.95 5.19
CA PRO A 27 9.70 8.32 6.34
C PRO A 27 9.22 7.58 7.60
N GLU A 28 10.13 7.31 8.54
CA GLU A 28 9.72 6.86 9.87
C GLU A 28 8.91 7.97 10.59
N PRO A 29 7.83 7.64 11.33
CA PRO A 29 7.33 6.30 11.68
C PRO A 29 6.19 5.81 10.77
N LEU A 30 6.15 6.25 9.50
CA LEU A 30 5.09 5.95 8.52
C LEU A 30 5.43 4.74 7.63
N LYS A 31 6.66 4.26 7.67
CA LYS A 31 7.10 3.10 6.88
C LYS A 31 6.52 1.81 7.45
N PRO A 32 5.73 1.03 6.67
CA PRO A 32 5.28 -0.27 7.13
C PRO A 32 6.46 -1.25 7.14
N ILE A 33 6.58 -2.01 8.22
CA ILE A 33 7.61 -3.06 8.38
C ILE A 33 7.02 -4.47 8.26
N SER A 34 5.69 -4.57 8.13
CA SER A 34 4.99 -5.85 7.93
C SER A 34 3.91 -5.71 6.86
N ARG A 35 3.48 -6.86 6.33
CA ARG A 35 2.40 -6.93 5.35
C ARG A 35 1.07 -6.42 5.92
N ASP A 36 0.79 -6.72 7.19
CA ASP A 36 -0.43 -6.27 7.86
C ASP A 36 -0.46 -4.75 8.01
N GLU A 37 0.69 -4.11 8.28
CA GLU A 37 0.78 -2.65 8.28
C GLU A 37 0.61 -2.05 6.88
N GLY A 38 1.17 -2.70 5.85
CA GLY A 38 0.96 -2.30 4.45
C GLY A 38 -0.52 -2.33 4.07
N TYR A 39 -1.23 -3.41 4.41
CA TYR A 39 -2.66 -3.54 4.15
C TYR A 39 -3.51 -2.57 4.96
N ALA A 40 -3.13 -2.27 6.21
CA ALA A 40 -3.82 -1.25 6.99
C ALA A 40 -3.73 0.13 6.33
N ILE A 41 -2.58 0.48 5.73
CA ILE A 41 -2.41 1.73 4.98
C ILE A 41 -3.25 1.72 3.70
N GLN A 42 -3.26 0.60 2.98
CA GLN A 42 -4.03 0.43 1.75
C GLN A 42 -5.54 0.58 2.00
N ALA A 43 -6.08 -0.06 3.04
CA ALA A 43 -7.50 0.05 3.39
C ALA A 43 -7.92 1.51 3.68
N CYS A 44 -7.02 2.33 4.23
CA CYS A 44 -7.31 3.76 4.39
C CYS A 44 -7.39 4.52 3.06
N LEU A 45 -6.70 4.08 2.00
CA LEU A 45 -6.78 4.74 0.69
C LEU A 45 -8.15 4.56 0.03
N GLU A 46 -8.85 3.46 0.32
CA GLU A 46 -10.21 3.19 -0.18
C GLU A 46 -11.20 4.31 0.18
N GLU A 47 -11.08 4.88 1.39
CA GLU A 47 -11.90 6.00 1.86
C GLU A 47 -11.79 7.26 0.96
N ARG A 48 -10.79 7.32 0.08
CA ARG A 48 -10.48 8.49 -0.78
C ARG A 48 -10.88 8.27 -2.24
N LEU A 49 -11.32 7.07 -2.61
CA LEU A 49 -11.79 6.78 -3.96
C LEU A 49 -13.16 7.42 -4.17
N GLU A 50 -13.34 8.08 -5.31
CA GLU A 50 -14.63 8.70 -5.68
C GLU A 50 -15.66 7.65 -6.11
N GLU A 51 -15.18 6.51 -6.59
CA GLU A 51 -15.96 5.37 -7.03
C GLU A 51 -15.75 4.17 -6.09
N PRO A 52 -16.75 3.30 -5.91
CA PRO A 52 -16.60 2.09 -5.12
C PRO A 52 -15.59 1.15 -5.76
N ILE A 53 -14.89 0.38 -4.91
CA ILE A 53 -13.97 -0.67 -5.34
C ILE A 53 -14.72 -1.64 -6.26
N PHE A 54 -14.21 -1.79 -7.48
CA PHE A 54 -14.82 -2.64 -8.51
C PHE A 54 -14.30 -4.08 -8.42
N GLY A 55 -13.06 -4.26 -7.94
CA GLY A 55 -12.49 -5.59 -7.75
C GLY A 55 -11.05 -5.58 -7.24
N TRP A 56 -10.38 -6.72 -7.35
CA TRP A 56 -9.03 -6.91 -6.83
C TRP A 56 -8.05 -7.30 -7.91
N LYS A 57 -6.83 -6.77 -7.81
CA LYS A 57 -5.66 -7.19 -8.58
C LYS A 57 -4.77 -8.06 -7.72
N ILE A 58 -4.32 -9.18 -8.28
CA ILE A 58 -3.30 -10.02 -7.64
C ILE A 58 -1.97 -9.85 -8.35
N ALA A 59 -0.90 -9.64 -7.57
CA ALA A 59 0.49 -9.54 -7.99
C ALA A 59 1.33 -10.68 -7.39
N ALA A 60 2.54 -10.90 -7.93
CA ALA A 60 3.47 -11.93 -7.49
C ALA A 60 2.87 -13.37 -7.48
N THR A 61 2.18 -13.74 -8.55
CA THR A 61 1.52 -15.05 -8.67
C THR A 61 2.47 -16.20 -9.02
N SER A 62 3.71 -15.92 -9.45
CA SER A 62 4.73 -16.94 -9.73
C SER A 62 5.77 -17.00 -8.63
N ASN A 63 6.32 -18.18 -8.36
CA ASN A 63 7.44 -18.36 -7.42
C ASN A 63 8.64 -17.47 -7.78
N ALA A 64 8.95 -17.36 -9.08
CA ALA A 64 10.02 -16.48 -9.56
C ALA A 64 9.75 -15.00 -9.23
N GLY A 65 8.51 -14.52 -9.42
CA GLY A 65 8.12 -13.16 -9.08
C GLY A 65 8.15 -12.91 -7.57
N GLN A 66 7.74 -13.89 -6.77
CA GLN A 66 7.80 -13.83 -5.31
C GLN A 66 9.24 -13.72 -4.81
N SER A 67 10.15 -14.56 -5.31
CA SER A 67 11.56 -14.50 -4.96
C SER A 67 12.23 -13.19 -5.39
N HIS A 68 11.87 -12.65 -6.55
CA HIS A 68 12.47 -11.42 -7.08
C HIS A 68 12.22 -10.19 -6.20
N ILE A 69 11.01 -10.08 -5.61
CA ILE A 69 10.63 -8.93 -4.76
C ILE A 69 10.62 -9.26 -3.26
N GLY A 70 11.10 -10.45 -2.88
CA GLY A 70 11.28 -10.84 -1.48
C GLY A 70 9.99 -11.10 -0.71
N VAL A 71 8.94 -11.61 -1.35
CA VAL A 71 7.67 -11.97 -0.69
C VAL A 71 7.47 -13.48 -0.65
N SER A 72 6.74 -13.97 0.35
CA SER A 72 6.46 -15.41 0.54
C SER A 72 5.17 -15.88 -0.14
N GLY A 73 4.47 -14.99 -0.85
CA GLY A 73 3.23 -15.31 -1.54
C GLY A 73 2.65 -14.14 -2.32
N PRO A 74 1.53 -14.35 -3.03
CA PRO A 74 0.86 -13.31 -3.79
C PRO A 74 0.37 -12.14 -2.90
N MET A 75 0.25 -10.97 -3.52
CA MET A 75 -0.28 -9.76 -2.87
C MET A 75 -1.52 -9.27 -3.59
N ALA A 76 -2.58 -8.98 -2.84
CA ALA A 76 -3.78 -8.33 -3.36
C ALA A 76 -3.66 -6.80 -3.32
N GLY A 77 -4.24 -6.13 -4.30
CA GLY A 77 -4.42 -4.68 -4.37
C GLY A 77 -5.86 -4.37 -4.79
N ASP A 78 -6.50 -3.41 -4.14
CA ASP A 78 -7.86 -2.98 -4.48
C ASP A 78 -7.84 -2.08 -5.73
N PHE A 79 -8.87 -2.21 -6.57
CA PHE A 79 -9.07 -1.44 -7.81
C PHE A 79 -10.52 -0.97 -7.95
#